data_AF-A0A127BA28-F1
#
_entry.id   AF-A0A127BA28-F1
#
_cell.length_a   1.000
_cell.length_b   1.000
_cell.length_c   1.000
_cell.angle_alpha   90.00
_cell.angle_beta   90.00
_cell.angle_gamma   90.00
#
_symmetry.space_group_name_H-M   'P 1'
#
loop_
_entity.id
_entity.type
_entity.pdbx_description
1 polymer ?
#
loop_
_entity_poly.entity_id
_entity_poly.type
_entity_poly.pdbx_seq_one_letter_code
_entity_poly.pdbx_strand_id
1 'polypeptide(L)'
;MRKLDKVDLQLIKILSQNSRLTYRELAEMLGTTRQRIARRMEKLKKLGIIRKFTVLPDLEKLGYMYAVVLIKLKPMATVDDIINDIAGIEYVKIIEKGIGKYNLLVHMLVPKDLSEAESRVNEFLSHIKDIENVEVVFISKVPKFEII
;
A
#
# COMPACT_ATOMS: atom_id res chain seq x y z
N MET A 1 18.33 15.93 5.37
CA MET A 1 16.99 15.86 4.76
C MET A 1 16.26 17.18 5.02
N ARG A 2 15.80 17.92 4.01
CA ARG A 2 15.12 19.21 4.26
C ARG A 2 13.75 18.91 4.85
N LYS A 3 13.51 19.30 6.10
CA LYS A 3 12.26 19.07 6.84
C LYS A 3 11.07 19.54 5.98
N LEU A 4 10.02 18.72 5.88
CA LEU A 4 8.76 19.14 5.26
C LEU A 4 8.23 20.35 6.01
N ASP A 5 7.86 21.40 5.28
CA ASP A 5 7.24 22.56 5.90
C ASP A 5 5.72 22.36 6.04
N LYS A 6 5.07 23.29 6.75
CA LYS A 6 3.62 23.21 7.02
C LYS A 6 2.79 23.15 5.74
N VAL A 7 3.22 23.86 4.69
CA VAL A 7 2.51 23.90 3.40
C VAL A 7 2.65 22.56 2.67
N ASP A 8 3.83 21.94 2.70
CA ASP A 8 4.06 20.61 2.13
C ASP A 8 3.15 19.56 2.83
N LEU A 9 3.03 19.61 4.16
CA LEU A 9 2.14 18.71 4.92
C LEU A 9 0.65 18.94 4.61
N GLN A 10 0.22 20.21 4.54
CA GLN A 10 -1.16 20.54 4.17
C GLN A 10 -1.48 20.08 2.75
N LEU A 11 -0.55 20.25 1.81
CA LEU A 11 -0.69 19.81 0.43
C LEU A 11 -0.89 18.28 0.35
N ILE A 12 -0.10 17.50 1.09
CA ILE A 12 -0.26 16.04 1.18
C ILE A 12 -1.63 15.67 1.76
N LYS A 13 -2.06 16.34 2.84
CA LYS A 13 -3.36 16.10 3.46
C LYS A 13 -4.53 16.42 2.53
N ILE A 14 -4.46 17.49 1.75
CA ILE A 14 -5.50 17.85 0.77
C ILE A 14 -5.54 16.80 -0.35
N LEU A 15 -4.37 16.42 -0.87
CA LEU A 15 -4.26 15.46 -1.98
C LEU A 15 -4.62 14.03 -1.58
N SER A 16 -4.44 13.63 -0.32
CA SER A 16 -4.87 12.31 0.16
C SER A 16 -6.39 12.17 0.18
N GLN A 17 -7.11 13.29 0.25
CA GLN A 17 -8.58 13.35 0.20
C GLN A 17 -9.10 13.53 -1.22
N ASN A 18 -8.49 14.42 -2.01
CA ASN A 18 -8.82 14.61 -3.42
C ASN A 18 -7.56 14.92 -4.25
N SER A 19 -7.04 13.88 -4.88
CA SER A 19 -5.81 13.97 -5.67
C SER A 19 -6.01 14.58 -7.07
N ARG A 20 -7.25 14.91 -7.46
CA ARG A 20 -7.59 15.47 -8.79
C ARG A 20 -7.61 17.00 -8.82
N LEU A 21 -7.41 17.65 -7.67
CA LEU A 21 -7.39 19.10 -7.58
C LEU A 21 -6.29 19.71 -8.46
N THR A 22 -6.65 20.74 -9.19
CA THR A 22 -5.73 21.51 -10.02
C THR A 22 -4.78 22.33 -9.16
N TYR A 23 -3.62 22.69 -9.71
CA TYR A 23 -2.68 23.58 -9.02
C TYR A 23 -3.26 24.96 -8.73
N ARG A 24 -4.33 25.37 -9.43
CA ARG A 24 -5.05 26.61 -9.15
C ARG A 24 -5.88 26.47 -7.88
N GLU A 25 -6.71 25.45 -7.77
CA GLU A 25 -7.54 25.20 -6.58
C GLU A 25 -6.66 25.01 -5.33
N LEU A 26 -5.57 24.24 -5.45
CA LEU A 26 -4.62 24.06 -4.35
C LEU A 26 -3.95 25.38 -3.93
N ALA A 27 -3.69 26.28 -4.87
CA ALA A 27 -3.09 27.58 -4.58
C ALA A 27 -4.06 28.51 -3.85
N GLU A 28 -5.33 28.51 -4.28
CA GLU A 28 -6.42 29.25 -3.62
C GLU A 28 -6.64 28.73 -2.19
N MET A 29 -6.73 27.40 -1.99
CA MET A 29 -6.91 26.77 -0.67
C MET A 29 -5.74 27.03 0.30
N LEU A 30 -4.52 27.17 -0.21
CA LEU A 30 -3.30 27.32 0.60
C LEU A 30 -2.77 28.77 0.66
N GLY A 31 -3.51 29.74 0.12
CA GLY A 31 -3.13 31.16 0.14
C GLY A 31 -1.78 31.42 -0.55
N THR A 32 -1.54 30.79 -1.69
CA THR A 32 -0.26 30.86 -2.42
C THR A 32 -0.48 30.97 -3.93
N THR A 33 0.60 30.92 -4.73
CA THR A 33 0.50 30.98 -6.19
C THR A 33 0.56 29.58 -6.82
N ARG A 34 -0.07 29.43 -7.99
CA ARG A 34 -0.01 28.21 -8.81
C ARG A 34 1.44 27.76 -9.08
N GLN A 35 2.34 28.71 -9.34
CA GLN A 35 3.76 28.43 -9.60
C GLN A 35 4.47 27.86 -8.36
N ARG A 36 4.14 28.36 -7.16
CA ARG A 36 4.67 27.83 -5.89
C ARG A 36 4.16 26.42 -5.64
N ILE A 37 2.89 26.13 -5.90
CA ILE A 37 2.32 24.76 -5.81
C ILE A 37 3.02 23.83 -6.80
N ALA A 38 3.13 24.21 -8.07
CA ALA A 38 3.80 23.39 -9.09
C ALA A 38 5.23 23.01 -8.66
N ARG A 39 6.01 23.99 -8.18
CA ARG A 39 7.38 23.73 -7.68
C ARG A 39 7.41 22.78 -6.48
N ARG A 40 6.43 22.89 -5.56
CA ARG A 40 6.31 21.98 -4.41
C ARG A 40 5.92 20.56 -4.87
N MET A 41 4.98 20.44 -5.79
CA MET A 41 4.57 19.14 -6.35
C MET A 41 5.73 18.40 -7.01
N GLU A 42 6.51 19.09 -7.85
CA GLU A 42 7.71 18.50 -8.45
C GLU A 42 8.74 18.08 -7.39
N LYS A 43 8.97 18.92 -6.38
CA LYS A 43 9.85 18.59 -5.25
C LYS A 43 9.36 17.34 -4.49
N LEU A 44 8.07 17.28 -4.13
CA LEU A 44 7.50 16.16 -3.35
C LEU A 44 7.54 14.84 -4.11
N LYS A 45 7.27 14.89 -5.44
CA LYS A 45 7.42 13.72 -6.33
C LYS A 45 8.88 13.30 -6.45
N LYS A 46 9.79 14.23 -6.75
CA LYS A 46 11.23 13.96 -6.90
C LYS A 46 11.87 13.38 -5.64
N LEU A 47 11.41 13.81 -4.46
CA LEU A 47 11.88 13.28 -3.17
C LEU A 47 11.24 11.95 -2.78
N GLY A 48 10.33 11.39 -3.59
CA GLY A 48 9.62 10.15 -3.27
C GLY A 48 8.64 10.28 -2.10
N ILE A 49 8.29 11.51 -1.70
CA ILE A 49 7.31 11.76 -0.62
C ILE A 49 5.91 11.46 -1.15
N ILE A 50 5.61 11.92 -2.36
CA ILE A 50 4.45 11.43 -3.11
C ILE A 50 4.95 10.35 -4.05
N ARG A 51 4.68 9.09 -3.70
CA ARG A 51 5.12 7.92 -4.48
C ARG A 51 4.20 7.58 -5.64
N LYS A 52 2.89 7.83 -5.49
CA LYS A 52 1.87 7.44 -6.47
C LYS A 52 0.61 8.29 -6.34
N PHE A 53 -0.06 8.53 -7.46
CA PHE A 53 -1.46 8.96 -7.51
C PHE A 53 -2.31 7.75 -7.89
N THR A 54 -3.34 7.45 -7.13
CA THR A 54 -4.12 6.23 -7.32
C THR A 54 -5.58 6.45 -6.93
N VAL A 55 -6.40 5.44 -7.18
CA VAL A 55 -7.79 5.38 -6.76
C VAL A 55 -7.91 4.36 -5.64
N LEU A 56 -8.85 4.57 -4.74
CA LEU A 56 -9.26 3.58 -3.76
C LEU A 56 -10.61 3.01 -4.21
N PRO A 57 -10.63 1.88 -4.93
CA PRO A 57 -11.87 1.31 -5.41
C PRO A 57 -12.60 0.52 -4.33
N ASP A 58 -13.91 0.33 -4.54
CA ASP A 58 -14.70 -0.66 -3.81
C ASP A 58 -14.36 -2.05 -4.37
N LEU A 59 -13.52 -2.79 -3.66
CA LEU A 59 -13.00 -4.08 -4.12
C LEU A 59 -14.10 -5.14 -4.22
N GLU A 60 -15.09 -5.10 -3.32
CA GLU A 60 -16.20 -6.06 -3.35
C GLU A 60 -17.04 -5.89 -4.62
N LYS A 61 -17.29 -4.65 -5.05
CA LYS A 61 -17.98 -4.37 -6.32
C LYS A 61 -17.15 -4.76 -7.54
N LEU A 62 -15.83 -4.82 -7.41
CA LEU A 62 -14.92 -5.34 -8.44
C LEU A 62 -14.79 -6.87 -8.42
N GLY A 63 -15.49 -7.58 -7.51
CA GLY A 63 -15.44 -9.04 -7.41
C GLY A 63 -14.24 -9.57 -6.63
N TYR A 64 -13.57 -8.71 -5.85
CA TYR A 64 -12.40 -9.08 -5.07
C TYR A 64 -12.62 -8.90 -3.56
N MET A 65 -11.77 -9.56 -2.77
CA MET A 65 -11.61 -9.34 -1.34
C MET A 65 -10.13 -9.28 -0.96
N TYR A 66 -9.83 -8.80 0.24
CA TYR A 66 -8.48 -8.90 0.78
C TYR A 66 -8.26 -10.26 1.44
N ALA A 67 -7.06 -10.80 1.24
CA ALA A 67 -6.49 -11.81 2.12
C ALA A 67 -5.24 -11.20 2.77
N VAL A 68 -5.12 -11.30 4.09
CA VAL A 68 -3.90 -10.92 4.83
C VAL A 68 -3.19 -12.19 5.24
N VAL A 69 -1.96 -12.34 4.77
CA VAL A 69 -1.10 -13.49 5.09
C VAL A 69 -0.04 -13.02 6.07
N LEU A 70 -0.06 -13.58 7.27
CA LEU A 70 0.87 -13.32 8.34
C LEU A 70 1.89 -14.45 8.37
N ILE A 71 3.17 -14.13 8.18
CA ILE A 71 4.23 -15.11 7.99
C ILE A 71 5.29 -14.91 9.06
N LYS A 72 5.65 -16.02 9.71
CA LYS A 72 6.82 -16.13 10.56
C LYS A 72 7.84 -16.93 9.77
N LEU A 73 8.92 -16.27 9.39
CA LEU A 73 10.05 -16.90 8.73
C LEU A 73 11.03 -17.47 9.76
N LYS A 74 11.67 -18.59 9.42
CA LYS A 74 12.74 -19.20 10.22
C LYS A 74 13.90 -18.20 10.41
N PRO A 75 14.68 -18.31 11.49
CA PRO A 75 15.77 -17.37 11.79
C PRO A 75 16.83 -17.19 10.68
N MET A 76 17.05 -18.21 9.84
CA MET A 76 18.05 -18.19 8.76
C MET A 76 17.51 -17.70 7.42
N ALA A 77 16.22 -17.37 7.34
CA ALA A 77 15.60 -16.92 6.10
C ALA A 77 16.05 -15.49 5.74
N THR A 78 16.41 -15.27 4.48
CA THR A 78 16.69 -13.92 3.97
C THR A 78 15.37 -13.24 3.61
N VAL A 79 14.84 -12.43 4.53
CA VAL A 79 13.56 -11.74 4.33
C VAL A 79 13.58 -10.85 3.07
N ASP A 80 14.69 -10.18 2.77
CA ASP A 80 14.82 -9.34 1.58
C ASP A 80 14.71 -10.12 0.26
N ASP A 81 15.33 -11.31 0.19
CA ASP A 81 15.24 -12.16 -1.00
C ASP A 81 13.80 -12.64 -1.23
N ILE A 82 13.14 -13.07 -0.15
CA ILE A 82 11.71 -13.47 -0.18
C ILE A 82 10.84 -12.30 -0.66
N ILE A 83 11.09 -11.08 -0.18
CA ILE A 83 10.34 -9.90 -0.62
C ILE A 83 10.57 -9.63 -2.11
N ASN A 84 11.82 -9.75 -2.59
CA ASN A 84 12.13 -9.55 -4.01
C ASN A 84 11.40 -10.58 -4.90
N ASP A 85 11.28 -11.82 -4.43
CA ASP A 85 10.58 -12.89 -5.15
C ASP A 85 9.06 -12.63 -5.26
N ILE A 86 8.45 -12.03 -4.24
CA ILE A 86 6.98 -11.82 -4.20
C ILE A 86 6.54 -10.41 -4.60
N ALA A 87 7.43 -9.42 -4.62
CA ALA A 87 7.08 -8.01 -4.88
C ALA A 87 6.57 -7.76 -6.31
N GLY A 88 6.95 -8.61 -7.26
CA GLY A 88 6.48 -8.54 -8.65
C GLY A 88 5.11 -9.17 -8.89
N ILE A 89 4.56 -9.90 -7.91
CA ILE A 89 3.30 -10.64 -8.07
C ILE A 89 2.14 -9.65 -8.08
N GLU A 90 1.38 -9.62 -9.17
CA GLU A 90 0.35 -8.58 -9.39
C GLU A 90 -0.68 -8.52 -8.27
N TYR A 91 -1.16 -9.68 -7.79
CA TYR A 91 -2.18 -9.74 -6.74
C TYR A 91 -1.63 -9.44 -5.33
N VAL A 92 -0.31 -9.32 -5.15
CA VAL A 92 0.32 -8.85 -3.91
C VAL A 92 0.33 -7.32 -3.91
N LYS A 93 -0.35 -6.70 -2.93
CA LYS A 93 -0.60 -5.25 -2.91
C LYS A 93 0.20 -4.51 -1.85
N ILE A 94 0.47 -5.14 -0.71
CA ILE A 94 1.25 -4.56 0.40
C ILE A 94 2.14 -5.66 0.97
N ILE A 95 3.40 -5.32 1.23
CA ILE A 95 4.35 -6.18 1.94
C ILE A 95 4.96 -5.34 3.06
N GLU A 96 4.86 -5.83 4.29
CA GLU A 96 5.33 -5.14 5.48
C GLU A 96 6.25 -6.06 6.29
N LYS A 97 7.40 -5.53 6.70
CA LYS A 97 8.25 -6.17 7.69
C LYS A 97 7.81 -5.72 9.08
N GLY A 98 7.54 -6.68 9.95
CA GLY A 98 7.09 -6.44 11.31
C GLY A 98 8.11 -6.90 12.36
N ILE A 99 7.98 -6.37 13.56
CA ILE A 99 8.62 -6.91 14.77
C ILE A 99 7.51 -7.46 15.65
N GLY A 100 7.49 -8.77 15.88
CA GLY A 100 6.45 -9.43 16.66
C GLY A 100 6.36 -10.93 16.39
N LYS A 101 5.17 -11.49 16.62
CA LYS A 101 4.86 -12.91 16.34
C LYS A 101 5.12 -13.26 14.88
N TYR A 102 4.73 -12.38 13.97
CA TYR A 102 4.97 -12.47 12.52
C TYR A 102 5.94 -11.37 12.11
N ASN A 103 6.92 -11.69 11.26
CA ASN A 103 7.94 -10.76 10.78
C ASN A 103 7.71 -10.32 9.33
N LEU A 104 6.72 -10.91 8.64
CA LEU A 104 6.30 -10.52 7.30
C LEU A 104 4.77 -10.55 7.22
N LEU A 105 4.16 -9.46 6.77
CA LEU A 105 2.72 -9.32 6.54
C LEU A 105 2.49 -8.99 5.07
N VAL A 106 1.59 -9.72 4.43
CA VAL A 106 1.31 -9.54 3.00
C VAL A 106 -0.18 -9.39 2.78
N HIS A 107 -0.57 -8.28 2.15
CA HIS A 107 -1.95 -8.04 1.74
C HIS A 107 -2.11 -8.41 0.27
N MET A 108 -3.01 -9.33 0.00
CA MET A 108 -3.30 -9.84 -1.33
C MET A 108 -4.71 -9.42 -1.75
N LEU A 109 -4.89 -9.16 -3.03
CA LEU A 109 -6.20 -9.03 -3.65
C LEU A 109 -6.58 -10.35 -4.30
N VAL A 110 -7.60 -11.02 -3.78
CA VAL A 110 -8.02 -12.36 -4.22
C VAL A 110 -9.47 -12.32 -4.72
N PRO A 111 -9.90 -13.27 -5.58
CA PRO A 111 -11.30 -13.39 -5.97
C PRO A 111 -12.22 -13.52 -4.75
N LYS A 112 -13.48 -13.09 -4.89
CA LYS A 112 -14.48 -13.19 -3.81
C LYS A 112 -14.96 -14.63 -3.59
N ASP A 113 -14.81 -15.50 -4.58
CA ASP A 113 -15.05 -16.94 -4.41
C ASP A 113 -13.99 -17.54 -3.48
N LEU A 114 -14.44 -18.24 -2.43
CA LEU A 114 -13.52 -18.74 -1.40
C LEU A 114 -12.58 -19.83 -1.93
N SER A 115 -13.06 -20.70 -2.82
CA SER A 115 -12.23 -21.77 -3.38
C SER A 115 -11.13 -21.19 -4.28
N GLU A 116 -11.45 -20.19 -5.08
CA GLU A 116 -10.46 -19.47 -5.89
C GLU A 116 -9.50 -18.65 -5.03
N ALA A 117 -10.00 -18.04 -3.95
CA ALA A 117 -9.19 -17.29 -3.00
C ALA A 117 -8.16 -18.18 -2.28
N GLU A 118 -8.59 -19.35 -1.80
CA GLU A 118 -7.71 -20.35 -1.19
C GLU A 118 -6.66 -20.84 -2.19
N SER A 119 -7.06 -21.15 -3.42
CA SER A 119 -6.11 -21.53 -4.48
C SER A 119 -5.07 -20.45 -4.72
N ARG A 120 -5.49 -19.17 -4.73
CA ARG A 120 -4.59 -18.03 -4.94
C ARG A 120 -3.60 -17.85 -3.78
N VAL A 121 -4.05 -18.03 -2.54
CA VAL A 121 -3.17 -17.97 -1.37
C VAL A 121 -2.19 -19.14 -1.36
N ASN A 122 -2.62 -20.35 -1.73
CA ASN A 122 -1.73 -21.50 -1.81
C ASN A 122 -0.65 -21.33 -2.90
N GLU A 123 -1.04 -20.81 -4.07
CA GLU A 123 -0.10 -20.42 -5.15
C GLU A 123 0.94 -19.44 -4.61
N PHE A 124 0.49 -18.37 -3.93
CA PHE A 124 1.37 -17.39 -3.31
C PHE A 124 2.34 -18.00 -2.30
N LEU A 125 1.86 -18.84 -1.38
CA LEU A 125 2.68 -19.47 -0.35
C LEU A 125 3.74 -20.39 -0.93
N SER A 126 3.51 -20.97 -2.12
CA SER A 126 4.50 -21.80 -2.81
C SER A 126 5.75 -21.04 -3.25
N HIS A 127 5.67 -19.70 -3.38
CA HIS A 127 6.81 -18.84 -3.69
C HIS A 127 7.69 -18.53 -2.47
N ILE A 128 7.24 -18.86 -1.26
CA ILE A 128 7.93 -18.48 -0.03
C ILE A 128 8.59 -19.70 0.61
N LYS A 129 9.90 -19.63 0.74
CA LYS A 129 10.71 -20.64 1.43
C LYS A 129 10.84 -20.30 2.91
N ASP A 130 11.21 -21.30 3.70
CA ASP A 130 11.57 -21.14 5.12
C ASP A 130 10.50 -20.53 6.01
N ILE A 131 9.23 -20.82 5.71
CA ILE A 131 8.10 -20.54 6.60
C ILE A 131 8.22 -21.43 7.85
N GLU A 132 8.14 -20.82 9.02
CA GLU A 132 7.99 -21.47 10.33
C GLU A 132 6.51 -21.53 10.73
N ASN A 133 5.77 -20.43 10.53
CA ASN A 133 4.34 -20.35 10.79
C ASN A 133 3.65 -19.44 9.78
N VAL A 134 2.42 -19.77 9.41
CA VAL A 134 1.58 -18.95 8.55
C VAL A 134 0.16 -18.88 9.12
N GLU A 135 -0.43 -17.69 9.08
CA GLU A 135 -1.83 -17.46 9.38
C GLU A 135 -2.44 -16.65 8.24
N VAL A 136 -3.58 -17.11 7.71
CA VAL A 136 -4.28 -16.48 6.60
C VAL A 136 -5.61 -15.94 7.12
N VAL A 137 -5.84 -14.65 6.90
CA VAL A 137 -7.09 -13.97 7.28
C VAL A 137 -7.77 -13.45 6.02
N PHE A 138 -8.88 -14.09 5.65
CA PHE A 138 -9.76 -13.59 4.61
C PHE A 138 -10.64 -12.47 5.16
N ILE A 139 -10.56 -11.28 4.56
CA ILE A 139 -11.25 -10.09 5.06
C ILE A 139 -12.67 -10.06 4.53
N SER A 140 -13.63 -10.33 5.41
CA SER A 140 -15.06 -10.35 5.07
C SER A 140 -15.65 -8.97 4.77
N LYS A 141 -15.10 -7.91 5.36
CA LYS A 141 -15.57 -6.54 5.18
C LYS A 141 -14.49 -5.53 5.51
N VAL A 142 -14.42 -4.44 4.73
CA VAL A 142 -13.54 -3.29 5.00
C VAL A 142 -14.41 -2.07 5.36
N PRO A 143 -14.67 -1.80 6.65
CA PRO A 143 -15.53 -0.69 7.06
C PRO A 143 -14.89 0.68 6.87
N LYS A 144 -13.55 0.76 6.85
CA LYS A 144 -12.79 1.99 6.66
C LYS A 144 -11.47 1.66 5.96
N PHE A 145 -11.09 2.47 4.97
CA PHE A 145 -9.79 2.40 4.32
C PHE A 145 -9.33 3.82 3.96
N GLU A 146 -8.24 4.28 4.58
CA GLU A 146 -7.59 5.56 4.33
C GLU A 146 -6.08 5.33 4.28
N ILE A 147 -5.36 6.10 3.45
CA ILE A 147 -3.90 5.94 3.30
C ILE A 147 -3.12 6.74 4.36
N ILE A 148 -3.63 7.92 4.74
CA ILE A 148 -3.04 8.85 5.72
C ILE A 148 -4.16 9.44 6.57
#